data_AF-A0A534V9Y5-F1
#
_entry.id   AF-A0A534V9Y5-F1
#
_cell.length_a   1.000
_cell.length_b   1.000
_cell.length_c   1.000
_cell.angle_alpha   90.00
_cell.angle_beta   90.00
_cell.angle_gamma   90.00
#
_symmetry.space_group_name_H-M   'P 1'
#
loop_
_entity.id
_entity.type
_entity.pdbx_description
1 polymer ?
#
loop_
_entity_poly.entity_id
_entity_poly.type
_entity_poly.pdbx_seq_one_letter_code
_entity_poly.pdbx_strand_id
1 'polypeptide(L)'
;MKGTEKKPAPSDACSILPTLEQVLLLRACLQSGQSGREAWEAWQSQRSNFHNGLETTEALSGLRPLLLNALRRNAVAADKTFLTYLRVAHLREEARTNIYRRICGRLLSTLRAEGIQAILLKGAALADTVYPSPVLRHCHDIDILLMDGDLQRAVRALSSQDFMPFDETPEPVIDDMKLVHRSGLPLELHSRLFRTPFYNETLAGIWTRSQEQMIADVPSRILSPADNLLHVCVDAFYCESRQSLRWVCDSWLIIDRYPNLDWNMLLDNARDGDFAQPLSIILGYLEQELNAAIPAAFLDRLYAAAP
;
A
#
# COMPACT_ATOMS: atom_id res chain seq x y z
N MET A 1 -3.31 17.32 -25.22
CA MET A 1 -1.84 17.19 -25.33
C MET A 1 -1.43 16.04 -24.43
N LYS A 2 -0.70 15.04 -24.97
CA LYS A 2 -0.31 13.83 -24.24
C LYS A 2 0.54 14.20 -23.02
N GLY A 3 -0.01 14.06 -21.82
CA GLY A 3 0.76 13.98 -20.59
C GLY A 3 1.52 12.66 -20.63
N THR A 4 2.72 12.68 -21.21
CA THR A 4 3.67 11.59 -21.01
C THR A 4 4.08 11.69 -19.55
N GLU A 5 3.64 10.74 -18.72
CA GLU A 5 4.27 10.49 -17.44
C GLU A 5 5.76 10.24 -17.76
N LYS A 6 6.58 11.28 -17.55
CA LYS A 6 8.02 11.19 -17.76
C LYS A 6 8.52 10.11 -16.81
N LYS A 7 9.18 9.08 -17.35
CA LYS A 7 10.06 8.22 -16.55
C LYS A 7 10.90 9.14 -15.67
N PRO A 8 10.82 9.05 -14.33
CA PRO A 8 11.60 9.91 -13.45
C PRO A 8 13.08 9.73 -13.78
N ALA A 9 13.85 10.82 -13.75
CA ALA A 9 15.28 10.74 -14.05
C ALA A 9 15.98 9.91 -12.96
N PRO A 10 17.16 9.30 -13.23
CA PRO A 10 17.91 8.55 -12.20
C PRO A 10 18.22 9.38 -10.94
N SER A 11 18.29 10.72 -11.06
CA SER A 11 18.45 11.64 -9.93
C SER A 11 17.21 11.74 -9.02
N ASP A 12 16.02 11.42 -9.53
CA ASP A 12 14.76 11.43 -8.79
C ASP A 12 14.57 10.13 -7.98
N ALA A 13 15.31 9.07 -8.31
CA ALA A 13 15.29 7.79 -7.58
C ALA A 13 15.79 7.92 -6.13
N CYS A 14 16.62 8.91 -5.82
CA CYS A 14 17.00 9.21 -4.43
C CYS A 14 15.88 9.91 -3.64
N SER A 15 14.84 10.44 -4.29
CA SER A 15 13.78 11.21 -3.63
C SER A 15 12.65 10.35 -3.03
N ILE A 16 12.53 9.08 -3.45
CA ILE A 16 11.54 8.12 -2.92
C ILE A 16 12.02 7.39 -1.66
N LEU A 17 13.34 7.24 -1.51
CA LEU A 17 13.89 6.47 -0.41
C LEU A 17 13.75 7.24 0.91
N PRO A 18 13.26 6.58 1.98
CA PRO A 18 13.11 7.22 3.28
C PRO A 18 14.44 7.74 3.84
N THR A 19 14.39 8.87 4.55
CA THR A 19 15.54 9.42 5.28
C THR A 19 15.98 8.50 6.42
N LEU A 20 17.18 8.70 6.96
CA LEU A 20 17.66 7.91 8.12
C LEU A 20 16.68 7.94 9.31
N GLU A 21 16.10 9.12 9.61
CA GLU A 21 15.09 9.24 10.66
C GLU A 21 13.86 8.38 10.36
N GLN A 22 13.38 8.39 9.11
CA GLN A 22 12.24 7.59 8.68
C GLN A 22 12.56 6.09 8.69
N VAL A 23 13.78 5.68 8.31
CA VAL A 23 14.26 4.29 8.39
C VAL A 23 14.20 3.79 9.83
N LEU A 24 14.71 4.56 10.79
CA LEU A 24 14.68 4.17 12.21
C LEU A 24 13.24 4.03 12.72
N LEU A 25 12.34 4.93 12.32
CA LEU A 25 10.92 4.84 12.63
C LEU A 25 10.27 3.59 12.01
N LEU A 26 10.59 3.29 10.75
CA LEU A 26 10.10 2.11 10.03
C LEU A 26 10.58 0.82 10.71
N ARG A 27 11.87 0.73 11.06
CA ARG A 27 12.43 -0.39 11.82
C ARG A 27 11.71 -0.56 13.16
N ALA A 28 11.49 0.54 13.89
CA ALA A 28 10.75 0.51 15.16
C ALA A 28 9.30 0.01 14.99
N CYS A 29 8.64 0.32 13.87
CA CYS A 29 7.30 -0.16 13.55
C CYS A 29 7.27 -1.64 13.14
N LEU A 30 8.21 -2.07 12.30
CA LEU A 30 8.13 -3.36 11.59
C LEU A 30 8.87 -4.47 12.34
N GLN A 31 10.04 -4.19 12.91
CA GLN A 31 10.90 -5.21 13.51
C GLN A 31 10.46 -5.59 14.93
N SER A 32 10.69 -6.86 15.29
CA SER A 32 10.32 -7.45 16.58
C SER A 32 11.55 -7.66 17.48
N GLY A 33 11.32 -7.71 18.79
CA GLY A 33 12.35 -8.05 19.77
C GLY A 33 13.42 -6.95 19.91
N GLN A 34 14.68 -7.37 20.03
CA GLN A 34 15.80 -6.45 20.31
C GLN A 34 16.01 -5.42 19.19
N SER A 35 15.93 -5.85 17.93
CA SER A 35 16.09 -4.98 16.76
C SER A 35 15.08 -3.81 16.77
N GLY A 36 13.81 -4.11 17.08
CA GLY A 36 12.77 -3.07 17.18
C GLY A 36 12.97 -2.12 18.37
N ARG A 37 13.53 -2.59 19.50
CA ARG A 37 13.87 -1.74 20.64
C ARG A 37 15.02 -0.79 20.33
N GLU A 38 16.09 -1.31 19.76
CA GLU A 38 17.28 -0.52 19.38
C GLU A 38 16.93 0.54 18.33
N ALA A 39 16.10 0.19 17.35
CA ALA A 39 15.63 1.15 16.35
C ALA A 39 14.83 2.30 16.98
N TRP A 40 13.98 1.98 17.96
CA TRP A 40 13.21 2.99 18.69
C TRP A 40 14.10 3.91 19.54
N GLU A 41 15.06 3.34 20.27
CA GLU A 41 16.03 4.11 21.07
C GLU A 41 16.88 5.03 20.19
N ALA A 42 17.37 4.51 19.06
CA ALA A 42 18.11 5.29 18.07
C ALA A 42 17.25 6.44 17.51
N TRP A 43 15.99 6.16 17.15
CA TRP A 43 15.06 7.17 16.65
C TRP A 43 14.81 8.29 17.68
N GLN A 44 14.63 7.93 18.95
CA GLN A 44 14.48 8.93 20.02
C GLN A 44 15.73 9.78 20.20
N SER A 45 16.92 9.16 20.17
CA SER A 45 18.18 9.85 20.44
C SER A 45 18.50 10.98 19.44
N GLN A 46 17.98 10.86 18.21
CA GLN A 46 18.12 11.89 17.18
C GLN A 46 17.24 13.13 17.41
N ARG A 47 16.29 13.08 18.36
CA ARG A 47 15.34 14.17 18.63
C ARG A 47 15.68 14.85 19.95
N SER A 48 16.42 15.96 19.87
CA SER A 48 16.93 16.73 21.01
C SER A 48 15.85 17.30 21.95
N ASN A 49 14.57 17.31 21.57
CA ASN A 49 13.46 17.83 22.37
C ASN A 49 12.17 17.03 22.13
N PHE A 50 12.06 15.82 22.69
CA PHE A 50 10.82 15.04 22.66
C PHE A 50 9.64 15.76 23.38
N HIS A 51 9.95 16.75 24.23
CA HIS A 51 8.98 17.44 25.08
C HIS A 51 8.38 18.74 24.51
N ASN A 52 9.01 19.40 23.53
CA ASN A 52 8.56 20.72 23.06
C ASN A 52 7.63 20.70 21.84
N GLY A 53 7.25 19.52 21.37
CA GLY A 53 6.28 19.43 20.30
C GLY A 53 5.88 17.99 20.07
N LEU A 54 4.59 17.70 20.24
CA LEU A 54 3.89 16.67 19.48
C LEU A 54 3.90 17.02 17.97
N GLU A 55 5.01 17.56 17.46
CA GLU A 55 5.24 17.90 16.07
C GLU A 55 5.33 16.59 15.31
N THR A 56 4.14 16.20 14.89
CA THR A 56 3.84 15.33 13.78
C THR A 56 4.79 15.63 12.64
N THR A 57 5.87 14.86 12.53
CA THR A 57 6.44 14.68 11.20
C THR A 57 5.34 14.08 10.34
N GLU A 58 5.19 14.59 9.14
CA GLU A 58 4.28 14.02 8.13
C GLU A 58 4.49 12.51 7.98
N ALA A 59 5.75 12.06 8.15
CA ALA A 59 6.17 10.67 8.24
C ALA A 59 5.47 9.82 9.32
N LEU A 60 5.14 10.40 10.48
CA LEU A 60 4.36 9.71 11.53
C LEU A 60 2.87 9.63 11.17
N SER A 61 2.40 10.47 10.26
CA SER A 61 1.00 10.52 9.86
C SER A 61 0.64 9.24 9.09
N GLY A 62 -0.30 8.48 9.66
CA GLY A 62 -0.69 7.14 9.17
C GLY A 62 0.04 5.97 9.82
N LEU A 63 1.22 6.18 10.43
CA LEU A 63 1.97 5.11 11.13
C LEU A 63 1.70 5.05 12.63
N ARG A 64 1.03 6.05 13.23
CA ARG A 64 0.78 6.11 14.69
C ARG A 64 0.16 4.83 15.27
N PRO A 65 -0.88 4.22 14.66
CA PRO A 65 -1.44 2.97 15.17
C PRO A 65 -0.44 1.82 15.10
N LEU A 66 0.31 1.72 14.00
CA LEU A 66 1.34 0.71 13.80
C LEU A 66 2.48 0.86 14.80
N LEU A 67 2.94 2.09 15.05
CA LEU A 67 3.95 2.40 16.07
C LEU A 67 3.46 2.01 17.46
N LEU A 68 2.24 2.39 17.85
CA LEU A 68 1.68 1.98 19.15
C LEU A 68 1.66 0.46 19.31
N ASN A 69 1.25 -0.26 18.26
CA ASN A 69 1.26 -1.71 18.24
C ASN A 69 2.67 -2.27 18.41
N ALA A 70 3.65 -1.71 17.71
CA ALA A 70 5.05 -2.15 17.78
C ALA A 70 5.69 -1.89 19.15
N LEU A 71 5.44 -0.72 19.77
CA LEU A 71 5.92 -0.41 21.11
C LEU A 71 5.39 -1.40 22.15
N ARG A 72 4.10 -1.77 22.04
CA ARG A 72 3.49 -2.81 22.88
C ARG A 72 4.12 -4.18 22.63
N ARG A 73 4.24 -4.59 21.37
CA ARG A 73 4.85 -5.86 20.95
C ARG A 73 6.27 -6.02 21.50
N ASN A 74 7.06 -4.95 21.45
CA ASN A 74 8.48 -4.96 21.82
C ASN A 74 8.74 -4.67 23.31
N ALA A 75 7.69 -4.49 24.12
CA ALA A 75 7.75 -4.12 25.53
C ALA A 75 8.63 -2.88 25.80
N VAL A 76 8.51 -1.88 24.91
CA VAL A 76 9.30 -0.66 24.96
C VAL A 76 8.70 0.33 25.97
N ALA A 77 9.53 0.86 26.86
CA ALA A 77 9.15 1.99 27.69
C ALA A 77 9.19 3.29 26.87
N ALA A 78 8.12 4.08 26.94
CA ALA A 78 8.03 5.39 26.31
C ALA A 78 7.34 6.37 27.25
N ASP A 79 7.56 7.67 27.01
CA ASP A 79 6.95 8.74 27.78
C ASP A 79 5.41 8.60 27.86
N LYS A 80 4.83 8.86 29.04
CA LYS A 80 3.39 8.66 29.28
C LYS A 80 2.52 9.59 28.43
N THR A 81 2.97 10.83 28.22
CA THR A 81 2.25 11.81 27.39
C THR A 81 2.26 11.36 25.94
N PHE A 82 3.41 10.90 25.44
CA PHE A 82 3.53 10.35 24.09
C PHE A 82 2.69 9.08 23.88
N LEU A 83 2.70 8.15 24.84
CA LEU A 83 1.84 6.97 24.79
C LEU A 83 0.35 7.34 24.79
N THR A 84 -0.05 8.36 25.54
CA THR A 84 -1.42 8.87 25.55
C THR A 84 -1.79 9.44 24.19
N TYR A 85 -0.90 10.22 23.56
CA TYR A 85 -1.09 10.73 22.20
C TYR A 85 -1.30 9.59 21.19
N LEU A 86 -0.44 8.57 21.21
CA LEU A 86 -0.54 7.43 20.30
C LEU A 86 -1.85 6.63 20.52
N ARG A 87 -2.29 6.48 21.78
CA ARG A 87 -3.57 5.82 22.11
C ARG A 87 -4.76 6.59 21.55
N VAL A 88 -4.78 7.92 21.69
CA VAL A 88 -5.83 8.77 21.12
C VAL A 88 -5.84 8.66 19.59
N ALA A 89 -4.66 8.69 18.95
CA ALA A 89 -4.56 8.50 17.51
C ALA A 89 -5.08 7.13 17.05
N HIS A 90 -4.76 6.06 17.80
CA HIS A 90 -5.25 4.71 17.52
C HIS A 90 -6.77 4.61 17.64
N LEU A 91 -7.38 5.16 18.71
CA LEU A 91 -8.84 5.15 18.88
C LEU A 91 -9.57 5.94 17.78
N ARG A 92 -8.99 7.07 17.34
CA ARG A 92 -9.51 7.82 16.19
C ARG A 92 -9.45 7.00 14.90
N GLU A 93 -8.32 6.33 14.66
CA GLU A 93 -8.17 5.47 13.51
C GLU A 93 -9.10 4.26 13.55
N GLU A 94 -9.35 3.68 14.73
CA GLU A 94 -10.29 2.57 14.93
C GLU A 94 -11.71 2.98 14.54
N ALA A 95 -12.18 4.12 15.03
CA ALA A 95 -13.49 4.67 14.66
C ALA A 95 -13.60 4.91 13.15
N ARG A 96 -12.55 5.48 12.53
CA ARG A 96 -12.48 5.71 11.08
C ARG A 96 -12.50 4.39 10.29
N THR A 97 -11.71 3.42 10.73
CA THR A 97 -11.59 2.10 10.11
C THR A 97 -12.92 1.34 10.16
N ASN A 98 -13.67 1.45 11.26
CA ASN A 98 -14.99 0.82 11.37
C ASN A 98 -15.99 1.38 10.34
N ILE A 99 -15.96 2.70 10.10
CA ILE A 99 -16.79 3.34 9.06
C ILE A 99 -16.32 2.90 7.67
N TYR A 100 -15.01 2.96 7.42
CA TYR A 100 -14.39 2.53 6.17
C TYR A 100 -14.78 1.10 5.81
N ARG A 101 -14.60 0.15 6.75
CA ARG A 101 -14.93 -1.26 6.56
C ARG A 101 -16.40 -1.49 6.27
N ARG A 102 -17.30 -0.77 6.95
CA ARG A 102 -18.74 -0.87 6.67
C ARG A 102 -19.07 -0.43 5.25
N ILE A 103 -18.47 0.65 4.76
CA ILE A 103 -18.67 1.13 3.38
C ILE A 103 -18.06 0.13 2.39
N CYS A 104 -16.83 -0.30 2.64
CA CYS A 104 -16.12 -1.29 1.82
C CYS A 104 -16.92 -2.59 1.70
N GLY A 105 -17.35 -3.20 2.81
CA GLY A 105 -18.13 -4.43 2.81
C GLY A 105 -19.46 -4.32 2.05
N ARG A 106 -20.16 -3.18 2.14
CA ARG A 106 -21.38 -2.93 1.33
C ARG A 106 -21.07 -2.86 -0.15
N LEU A 107 -20.07 -2.08 -0.53
CA LEU A 107 -19.60 -1.97 -1.90
C LEU A 107 -19.23 -3.35 -2.48
N LEU A 108 -18.49 -4.18 -1.72
CA LEU A 108 -18.04 -5.50 -2.16
C LEU A 108 -19.21 -6.47 -2.31
N SER A 109 -20.15 -6.42 -1.37
CA SER A 109 -21.38 -7.21 -1.44
C SER A 109 -22.21 -6.84 -2.68
N THR A 110 -22.31 -5.55 -3.01
CA THR A 110 -23.01 -5.08 -4.21
C THR A 110 -22.33 -5.56 -5.49
N LEU A 111 -21.02 -5.39 -5.63
CA LEU A 111 -20.29 -5.86 -6.82
C LEU A 111 -20.45 -7.37 -7.01
N ARG A 112 -20.36 -8.13 -5.92
CA ARG A 112 -20.55 -9.59 -5.94
C ARG A 112 -21.98 -9.98 -6.33
N ALA A 113 -23.00 -9.33 -5.77
CA ALA A 113 -24.40 -9.60 -6.07
C ALA A 113 -24.76 -9.32 -7.54
N GLU A 114 -24.13 -8.29 -8.13
CA GLU A 114 -24.31 -7.90 -9.53
C GLU A 114 -23.43 -8.72 -10.50
N GLY A 115 -22.66 -9.69 -9.99
CA GLY A 115 -21.75 -10.52 -10.80
C GLY A 115 -20.68 -9.69 -11.50
N ILE A 116 -20.21 -8.62 -10.86
CA ILE A 116 -19.14 -7.75 -11.37
C ILE A 116 -17.81 -8.27 -10.85
N GLN A 117 -16.87 -8.53 -11.76
CA GLN A 117 -15.56 -9.04 -11.39
C GLN A 117 -14.65 -7.89 -10.94
N ALA A 118 -14.20 -7.97 -9.70
CA ALA A 118 -13.43 -6.93 -9.05
C ALA A 118 -12.28 -7.55 -8.24
N ILE A 119 -11.08 -6.98 -8.39
CA ILE A 119 -9.91 -7.24 -7.55
C ILE A 119 -9.66 -6.01 -6.70
N LEU A 120 -9.67 -6.15 -5.37
CA LEU A 120 -9.25 -5.07 -4.48
C LEU A 120 -7.75 -4.90 -4.53
N LEU A 121 -7.33 -3.64 -4.44
CA LEU A 121 -5.93 -3.26 -4.47
C LEU A 121 -5.51 -2.51 -3.19
N LYS A 122 -4.19 -2.33 -3.05
CA LYS A 122 -3.54 -1.45 -2.06
C LYS A 122 -4.09 -1.63 -0.65
N GLY A 123 -4.32 -0.54 0.07
CA GLY A 123 -4.74 -0.55 1.47
C GLY A 123 -6.02 -1.35 1.72
N ALA A 124 -6.98 -1.32 0.79
CA ALA A 124 -8.24 -2.05 0.93
C ALA A 124 -8.03 -3.57 0.97
N ALA A 125 -7.09 -4.09 0.18
CA ALA A 125 -6.72 -5.51 0.20
C ALA A 125 -5.75 -5.85 1.36
N LEU A 126 -4.76 -4.99 1.59
CA LEU A 126 -3.64 -5.30 2.49
C LEU A 126 -4.00 -5.20 3.97
N ALA A 127 -4.92 -4.31 4.36
CA ALA A 127 -5.30 -4.10 5.75
C ALA A 127 -5.85 -5.38 6.43
N ASP A 128 -6.60 -6.21 5.71
CA ASP A 128 -7.16 -7.47 6.22
C ASP A 128 -6.23 -8.68 6.02
N THR A 129 -5.21 -8.59 5.16
CA THR A 129 -4.49 -9.78 4.67
C THR A 129 -3.04 -9.88 5.12
N VAL A 130 -2.34 -8.74 5.28
CA VAL A 130 -0.92 -8.71 5.70
C VAL A 130 -0.71 -7.98 7.02
N TYR A 131 -1.61 -7.08 7.41
CA TYR A 131 -1.52 -6.39 8.70
C TYR A 131 -2.12 -7.25 9.83
N PRO A 132 -1.55 -7.21 11.05
CA PRO A 132 -2.11 -7.93 12.21
C PRO A 132 -3.53 -7.48 12.59
N SER A 133 -3.89 -6.24 12.25
CA SER A 133 -5.24 -5.69 12.42
C SER A 133 -5.47 -4.59 11.38
N PRO A 134 -6.68 -4.49 10.80
CA PRO A 134 -7.00 -3.49 9.77
C PRO A 134 -6.76 -2.05 10.20
N VAL A 135 -6.92 -1.73 11.49
CA VAL A 135 -6.68 -0.39 12.04
C VAL A 135 -5.22 0.08 11.92
N LEU A 136 -4.30 -0.86 11.71
CA LEU A 136 -2.87 -0.58 11.60
C LEU A 136 -2.48 -0.07 10.21
N ARG A 137 -3.35 -0.23 9.21
CA ARG A 137 -3.14 0.29 7.87
C ARG A 137 -4.16 1.38 7.56
N HIS A 138 -3.75 2.63 7.74
CA HIS A 138 -4.58 3.77 7.35
C HIS A 138 -4.87 3.76 5.84
N CYS A 139 -6.15 3.69 5.45
CA CYS A 139 -6.61 3.70 4.06
C CYS A 139 -7.40 4.98 3.76
N HIS A 140 -6.92 5.81 2.84
CA HIS A 140 -7.59 7.06 2.47
C HIS A 140 -8.69 6.90 1.42
N ASP A 141 -8.71 5.77 0.73
CA ASP A 141 -9.51 5.46 -0.46
C ASP A 141 -9.74 3.94 -0.57
N ILE A 142 -10.53 3.56 -1.57
CA ILE A 142 -10.71 2.17 -2.00
C ILE A 142 -10.26 2.11 -3.47
N ASP A 143 -9.32 1.23 -3.79
CA ASP A 143 -8.86 0.97 -5.16
C ASP A 143 -9.37 -0.40 -5.63
N ILE A 144 -9.97 -0.42 -6.82
CA ILE A 144 -10.52 -1.65 -7.43
C ILE A 144 -10.09 -1.76 -8.88
N LEU A 145 -9.48 -2.90 -9.23
CA LEU A 145 -9.31 -3.31 -10.61
C LEU A 145 -10.56 -4.06 -11.08
N LEU A 146 -11.15 -3.60 -12.18
CA LEU A 146 -12.33 -4.20 -12.81
C LEU A 146 -11.94 -4.96 -14.07
N MET A 147 -12.73 -5.98 -14.39
CA MET A 147 -12.60 -6.69 -15.67
C MET A 147 -13.00 -5.75 -16.82
N ASP A 148 -12.40 -5.96 -18.00
CA ASP A 148 -12.72 -5.19 -19.19
C ASP A 148 -14.24 -5.21 -19.47
N GLY A 149 -14.82 -4.02 -19.65
CA GLY A 149 -16.25 -3.83 -19.90
C GLY A 149 -17.13 -3.70 -18.65
N ASP A 150 -16.61 -3.95 -17.44
CA ASP A 150 -17.40 -3.86 -16.21
C ASP A 150 -17.46 -2.45 -15.60
N LEU A 151 -16.64 -1.50 -16.05
CA LEU A 151 -16.56 -0.15 -15.48
C LEU A 151 -17.93 0.54 -15.37
N GLN A 152 -18.69 0.61 -16.46
CA GLN A 152 -20.00 1.25 -16.47
C GLN A 152 -21.06 0.49 -15.67
N ARG A 153 -20.93 -0.85 -15.56
CA ARG A 153 -21.79 -1.67 -14.71
C ARG A 153 -21.51 -1.38 -13.24
N ALA A 154 -20.22 -1.30 -12.85
CA ALA A 154 -19.78 -0.96 -11.51
C ALA A 154 -20.27 0.44 -11.09
N VAL A 155 -20.10 1.45 -11.93
CA VAL A 155 -20.59 2.81 -11.64
C VAL A 155 -22.09 2.80 -11.33
N ARG A 156 -22.91 2.17 -12.19
CA ARG A 156 -24.36 2.08 -11.97
C ARG A 156 -24.74 1.31 -10.71
N ALA A 157 -24.09 0.18 -10.47
CA ALA A 157 -24.33 -0.63 -9.27
C ALA A 157 -24.01 0.15 -7.98
N LEU A 158 -22.89 0.89 -7.98
CA LEU A 158 -22.41 1.61 -6.80
C LEU A 158 -23.14 2.94 -6.56
N SER A 159 -23.84 3.50 -7.55
CA SER A 159 -24.77 4.62 -7.33
C SER A 159 -25.86 4.27 -6.29
N SER A 160 -26.25 2.99 -6.20
CA SER A 160 -27.19 2.53 -5.16
C SER A 160 -26.59 2.51 -3.74
N GLN A 161 -25.27 2.64 -3.62
CA GLN A 161 -24.51 2.60 -2.37
C GLN A 161 -23.94 3.97 -2.00
N ASP A 162 -24.63 5.05 -2.34
CA ASP A 162 -24.25 6.43 -2.05
C ASP A 162 -22.90 6.89 -2.68
N PHE A 163 -22.41 6.21 -3.72
CA PHE A 163 -21.26 6.66 -4.51
C PHE A 163 -21.71 7.50 -5.72
N MET A 164 -21.04 8.63 -5.92
CA MET A 164 -21.30 9.54 -7.05
C MET A 164 -20.01 9.80 -7.83
N PRO A 165 -20.07 10.05 -9.16
CA PRO A 165 -18.91 10.53 -9.91
C PRO A 165 -18.29 11.76 -9.26
N PHE A 166 -16.96 11.83 -9.23
CA PHE A 166 -16.25 12.99 -8.72
C PHE A 166 -16.27 14.10 -9.78
N ASP A 167 -16.94 15.23 -9.49
CA ASP A 167 -17.29 16.29 -10.47
C ASP A 167 -16.10 17.00 -11.15
N GLU A 168 -14.87 16.86 -10.63
CA GLU A 168 -13.71 17.61 -11.13
C GLU A 168 -12.91 16.90 -12.25
N THR A 169 -13.33 15.74 -12.78
CA THR A 169 -12.59 15.12 -13.90
C THR A 169 -12.83 15.92 -15.19
N PRO A 170 -11.87 16.71 -15.70
CA PRO A 170 -12.10 17.63 -16.83
C PRO A 170 -12.33 16.86 -18.13
N GLU A 171 -11.83 15.62 -18.20
CA GLU A 171 -12.06 14.65 -19.26
C GLU A 171 -12.02 13.26 -18.59
N PRO A 172 -12.89 12.30 -18.95
CA PRO A 172 -12.74 10.93 -18.51
C PRO A 172 -11.38 10.43 -19.02
N VAL A 173 -10.45 10.17 -18.10
CA VAL A 173 -9.25 9.41 -18.44
C VAL A 173 -9.77 8.06 -18.93
N ILE A 174 -9.60 7.80 -20.22
CA ILE A 174 -9.94 6.51 -20.83
C ILE A 174 -9.36 5.45 -19.89
N ASP A 175 -10.22 4.59 -19.35
CA ASP A 175 -9.91 3.42 -18.50
C ASP A 175 -10.03 3.54 -16.97
N ASP A 176 -10.19 4.73 -16.38
CA ASP A 176 -10.41 4.85 -14.93
C ASP A 176 -11.59 5.76 -14.57
N MET A 177 -12.19 5.53 -13.40
CA MET A 177 -13.28 6.35 -12.86
C MET A 177 -13.06 6.63 -11.38
N LYS A 178 -13.22 7.90 -10.99
CA LYS A 178 -13.22 8.32 -9.59
C LYS A 178 -14.65 8.54 -9.12
N LEU A 179 -15.03 7.81 -8.09
CA LEU A 179 -16.29 7.99 -7.37
C LEU A 179 -15.99 8.48 -5.96
N VAL A 180 -16.98 9.14 -5.34
CA VAL A 180 -16.92 9.56 -3.94
C VAL A 180 -18.18 9.10 -3.23
N HIS A 181 -18.01 8.40 -2.12
CA HIS A 181 -19.13 8.06 -1.23
C HIS A 181 -19.61 9.33 -0.52
N ARG A 182 -20.90 9.42 -0.15
CA ARG A 182 -21.45 10.56 0.61
C ARG A 182 -20.71 10.93 1.91
N SER A 183 -19.90 10.02 2.46
CA SER A 183 -19.04 10.29 3.63
C SER A 183 -17.76 11.03 3.27
N GLY A 184 -17.52 11.32 1.99
CA GLY A 184 -16.26 11.84 1.47
C GLY A 184 -15.19 10.77 1.21
N LEU A 185 -15.51 9.47 1.29
CA LEU A 185 -14.54 8.39 1.04
C LEU A 185 -14.36 8.23 -0.49
N PRO A 186 -13.15 8.45 -1.04
CA PRO A 186 -12.87 8.22 -2.44
C PRO A 186 -12.86 6.73 -2.79
N LEU A 187 -13.27 6.44 -4.01
CA LEU A 187 -13.20 5.14 -4.65
C LEU A 187 -12.63 5.33 -6.05
N GLU A 188 -11.53 4.63 -6.34
CA GLU A 188 -10.91 4.61 -7.65
C GLU A 188 -11.17 3.25 -8.31
N LEU A 189 -11.85 3.30 -9.46
CA LEU A 189 -12.09 2.15 -10.32
C LEU A 189 -11.10 2.20 -11.47
N HIS A 190 -10.31 1.14 -11.62
CA HIS A 190 -9.26 1.02 -12.62
C HIS A 190 -9.62 -0.11 -13.59
N SER A 191 -9.40 0.06 -14.89
CA SER A 191 -9.46 -1.06 -15.86
C SER A 191 -8.07 -1.65 -16.16
N ARG A 192 -7.00 -0.95 -15.78
CA ARG A 192 -5.62 -1.44 -15.87
C ARG A 192 -4.94 -1.39 -14.51
N LEU A 193 -4.09 -2.39 -14.23
CA LEU A 193 -3.29 -2.39 -12.99
C LEU A 193 -2.18 -1.34 -13.02
N PHE A 194 -1.54 -1.14 -14.18
CA PHE A 194 -0.49 -0.15 -14.37
C PHE A 194 -0.84 0.77 -15.55
N ARG A 195 -0.56 2.07 -15.40
CA ARG A 195 -0.73 3.09 -16.46
C ARG A 195 0.42 3.06 -17.48
N THR A 196 0.97 1.89 -17.79
CA THR A 196 2.07 1.75 -18.75
C THR A 196 1.61 1.04 -20.02
N PRO A 197 2.04 1.49 -21.22
CA PRO A 197 1.58 0.92 -22.48
C PRO A 197 2.10 -0.51 -22.74
N PHE A 198 3.09 -0.98 -21.99
CA PHE A 198 3.77 -2.26 -22.23
C PHE A 198 3.20 -3.43 -21.42
N TYR A 199 2.32 -3.20 -20.44
CA TYR A 199 1.86 -4.24 -19.50
C TYR A 199 0.54 -4.95 -19.91
N ASN A 200 -0.03 -4.62 -21.08
CA ASN A 200 -1.40 -5.02 -21.41
C ASN A 200 -1.64 -6.53 -21.58
N GLU A 201 -0.64 -7.35 -21.90
CA GLU A 201 -0.82 -8.80 -22.08
C GLU A 201 -0.91 -9.58 -20.75
N THR A 202 -0.47 -8.98 -19.64
CA THR A 202 -0.31 -9.66 -18.34
C THR A 202 -1.60 -9.65 -17.48
N LEU A 203 -2.64 -8.89 -17.87
CA LEU A 203 -3.89 -8.77 -17.11
C LEU A 203 -4.67 -10.08 -17.00
N ALA A 204 -4.74 -10.87 -18.08
CA ALA A 204 -5.40 -12.19 -18.04
C ALA A 204 -4.71 -13.14 -17.04
N GLY A 205 -3.38 -13.05 -16.93
CA GLY A 205 -2.59 -13.75 -15.92
C GLY A 205 -2.95 -13.30 -14.50
N ILE A 206 -3.09 -12.00 -14.27
CA ILE A 206 -3.48 -11.43 -12.96
C ILE A 206 -4.83 -11.98 -12.50
N TRP A 207 -5.86 -11.97 -13.36
CA TRP A 207 -7.17 -12.50 -13.00
C TRP A 207 -7.12 -13.98 -12.64
N THR A 208 -6.36 -14.76 -13.41
CA THR A 208 -6.18 -16.20 -13.18
C THR A 208 -5.49 -16.48 -11.84
N ARG A 209 -4.48 -15.69 -11.48
CA ARG A 209 -3.69 -15.86 -10.25
C ARG A 209 -4.25 -15.13 -9.03
N SER A 210 -5.22 -14.25 -9.21
CA SER A 210 -5.92 -13.56 -8.12
C SER A 210 -6.53 -14.56 -7.14
N GLN A 211 -6.55 -14.20 -5.86
CA GLN A 211 -6.95 -15.08 -4.77
C GLN A 211 -8.17 -14.52 -4.05
N GLU A 212 -9.07 -15.40 -3.60
CA GLU A 212 -10.19 -14.99 -2.74
C GLU A 212 -9.71 -14.88 -1.28
N GLN A 213 -10.07 -13.78 -0.63
CA GLN A 213 -9.81 -13.51 0.78
C GLN A 213 -11.04 -12.89 1.44
N MET A 214 -11.10 -12.94 2.77
CA MET A 214 -12.14 -12.25 3.53
C MET A 214 -11.72 -10.80 3.77
N ILE A 215 -12.38 -9.85 3.09
CA ILE A 215 -12.13 -8.42 3.23
C ILE A 215 -13.39 -7.74 3.73
N ALA A 216 -13.30 -6.99 4.83
CA ALA A 216 -14.48 -6.38 5.47
C ALA A 216 -15.66 -7.37 5.63
N ASP A 217 -15.35 -8.61 6.01
CA ASP A 217 -16.29 -9.72 6.19
C ASP A 217 -17.01 -10.20 4.90
N VAL A 218 -16.48 -9.85 3.73
CA VAL A 218 -16.98 -10.26 2.41
C VAL A 218 -15.91 -11.03 1.61
N PRO A 219 -16.22 -12.22 1.07
CA PRO A 219 -15.31 -12.94 0.18
C PRO A 219 -15.06 -12.13 -1.10
N SER A 220 -13.81 -11.73 -1.29
CA SER A 220 -13.39 -10.75 -2.29
C SER A 220 -12.07 -11.17 -2.93
N ARG A 221 -11.90 -10.89 -4.23
CA ARG A 221 -10.63 -11.17 -4.91
C ARG A 221 -9.59 -10.09 -4.61
N ILE A 222 -8.35 -10.52 -4.43
CA ILE A 222 -7.16 -9.67 -4.32
C ILE A 222 -6.09 -10.18 -5.28
N LEU A 223 -5.06 -9.37 -5.56
CA LEU A 223 -3.90 -9.83 -6.33
C LEU A 223 -3.19 -10.99 -5.61
N SER A 224 -2.45 -11.81 -6.37
CA SER A 224 -1.52 -12.78 -5.78
C SER A 224 -0.45 -12.05 -4.93
N PRO A 225 0.24 -12.70 -3.97
CA PRO A 225 1.26 -12.04 -3.16
C PRO A 225 2.36 -11.35 -3.99
N ALA A 226 2.85 -12.00 -5.04
CA ALA A 226 3.87 -11.45 -5.92
C ALA A 226 3.35 -10.30 -6.80
N ASP A 227 2.10 -10.41 -7.31
CA ASP A 227 1.47 -9.31 -8.05
C ASP A 227 1.17 -8.10 -7.12
N ASN A 228 0.79 -8.33 -5.87
CA ASN A 228 0.63 -7.28 -4.86
C ASN A 228 1.95 -6.56 -4.58
N LEU A 229 3.04 -7.31 -4.37
CA LEU A 229 4.35 -6.73 -4.10
C LEU A 229 4.83 -5.89 -5.29
N LEU A 230 4.69 -6.41 -6.51
CA LEU A 230 4.99 -5.67 -7.73
C LEU A 230 4.13 -4.39 -7.82
N HIS A 231 2.83 -4.50 -7.58
CA HIS A 231 1.91 -3.36 -7.63
C HIS A 231 2.29 -2.25 -6.65
N VAL A 232 2.53 -2.60 -5.38
CA VAL A 232 2.93 -1.62 -4.35
C VAL A 232 4.25 -0.95 -4.69
N CYS A 233 5.26 -1.71 -5.13
CA CYS A 233 6.58 -1.14 -5.45
C CYS A 233 6.51 -0.21 -6.67
N VAL A 234 5.82 -0.64 -7.73
CA VAL A 234 5.70 0.14 -8.96
C VAL A 234 4.85 1.40 -8.71
N ASP A 235 3.70 1.28 -8.03
CA ASP A 235 2.85 2.44 -7.70
C ASP A 235 3.62 3.47 -6.86
N ALA A 236 4.42 3.03 -5.89
CA ALA A 236 5.27 3.92 -5.10
C ALA A 236 6.27 4.70 -5.97
N PHE A 237 6.87 4.04 -6.96
CA PHE A 237 7.87 4.65 -7.83
C PHE A 237 7.30 5.69 -8.80
N TYR A 238 6.05 5.50 -9.26
CA TYR A 238 5.45 6.35 -10.28
C TYR A 238 4.48 7.39 -9.73
N CYS A 239 3.77 7.12 -8.62
CA CYS A 239 2.76 8.02 -8.04
C CYS A 239 3.38 9.35 -7.55
N GLU A 240 2.58 10.43 -7.46
CA GLU A 240 3.02 11.72 -6.90
C GLU A 240 3.14 11.69 -5.36
N SER A 241 2.48 10.73 -4.69
CA SER A 241 2.48 10.58 -3.22
C SER A 241 3.72 9.85 -2.65
N ARG A 242 4.87 9.92 -3.34
CA ARG A 242 6.12 9.18 -3.02
C ARG A 242 6.66 9.39 -1.61
N GLN A 243 6.24 10.47 -0.96
CA GLN A 243 6.63 10.81 0.41
C GLN A 243 5.93 9.94 1.47
N SER A 244 4.91 9.16 1.08
CA SER A 244 4.23 8.27 2.00
C SER A 244 5.07 7.03 2.34
N LEU A 245 5.33 6.79 3.62
CA LEU A 245 6.02 5.59 4.10
C LEU A 245 5.16 4.30 4.05
N ARG A 246 3.92 4.38 3.55
CA ARG A 246 2.99 3.23 3.51
C ARG A 246 3.50 2.12 2.60
N TRP A 247 4.07 2.47 1.43
CA TRP A 247 4.59 1.47 0.50
C TRP A 247 5.66 0.59 1.15
N VAL A 248 6.47 1.17 2.03
CA VAL A 248 7.53 0.46 2.74
C VAL A 248 6.92 -0.59 3.68
N CYS A 249 5.93 -0.17 4.46
CA CYS A 249 5.23 -1.05 5.40
C CYS A 249 4.47 -2.16 4.67
N ASP A 250 3.73 -1.79 3.62
CA ASP A 250 2.98 -2.74 2.78
C ASP A 250 3.92 -3.79 2.18
N SER A 251 5.01 -3.36 1.54
CA SER A 251 5.97 -4.26 0.89
C SER A 251 6.67 -5.17 1.89
N TRP A 252 7.15 -4.62 3.01
CA TRP A 252 7.81 -5.40 4.06
C TRP A 252 6.86 -6.44 4.65
N LEU A 253 5.60 -6.07 4.95
CA LEU A 253 4.60 -6.99 5.50
C LEU A 253 4.16 -8.06 4.50
N ILE A 254 4.09 -7.76 3.19
CA ILE A 254 3.86 -8.77 2.16
C ILE A 254 5.00 -9.80 2.17
N ILE A 255 6.25 -9.35 2.20
CA ILE A 255 7.42 -10.25 2.21
C ILE A 255 7.45 -11.10 3.48
N ASP A 256 7.23 -10.49 4.65
CA ASP A 256 7.21 -11.19 5.95
C ASP A 256 6.06 -12.21 6.04
N ARG A 257 4.88 -11.86 5.50
CA ARG A 257 3.69 -12.73 5.53
C ARG A 257 3.81 -13.94 4.61
N TYR A 258 4.49 -13.81 3.48
CA TYR A 258 4.56 -14.83 2.43
C TYR A 258 6.01 -15.30 2.18
N PRO A 259 6.57 -16.17 3.03
CA PRO A 259 7.95 -16.68 2.86
C PRO A 259 8.12 -17.51 1.58
N ASN A 260 7.03 -18.06 1.05
CA ASN A 260 6.99 -18.80 -0.22
C ASN A 260 6.51 -17.94 -1.40
N LEU A 261 6.73 -16.61 -1.35
CA LEU A 261 6.41 -15.72 -2.46
C LEU A 261 7.11 -16.20 -3.74
N ASP A 262 6.38 -16.19 -4.86
CA ASP A 262 6.92 -16.60 -6.16
C ASP A 262 7.81 -15.50 -6.75
N TRP A 263 9.08 -15.52 -6.35
CA TRP A 263 10.10 -14.56 -6.79
C TRP A 263 10.42 -14.67 -8.28
N ASN A 264 10.23 -15.84 -8.90
CA ASN A 264 10.45 -16.00 -10.34
C ASN A 264 9.36 -15.27 -11.11
N MET A 265 8.09 -15.51 -10.76
CA MET A 265 6.96 -14.82 -11.38
C MET A 265 7.05 -13.30 -11.20
N LEU A 266 7.47 -12.83 -10.03
CA LEU A 266 7.66 -11.40 -9.79
C LEU A 266 8.75 -10.81 -10.69
N LEU A 267 9.87 -11.51 -10.89
CA LEU A 267 10.92 -11.07 -11.81
C LEU A 267 10.45 -11.07 -13.28
N ASP A 268 9.73 -12.11 -13.69
CA ASP A 268 9.24 -12.25 -15.06
C ASP A 268 8.23 -11.13 -15.37
N ASN A 269 7.24 -10.90 -14.49
CA ASN A 269 6.30 -9.79 -14.62
C ASN A 269 6.99 -8.41 -14.58
N ALA A 270 8.06 -8.26 -13.79
CA ALA A 270 8.84 -7.02 -13.74
C ALA A 270 9.62 -6.78 -15.05
N ARG A 271 10.09 -7.84 -15.72
CA ARG A 271 10.76 -7.73 -17.03
C ARG A 271 9.77 -7.38 -18.13
N ASP A 272 8.65 -8.08 -18.16
CA ASP A 272 7.60 -7.86 -19.17
C ASP A 272 7.03 -6.44 -19.09
N GLY A 273 6.94 -5.88 -17.87
CA GLY A 273 6.49 -4.51 -17.62
C GLY A 273 7.56 -3.41 -17.67
N ASP A 274 8.82 -3.73 -17.95
CA ASP A 274 9.96 -2.79 -17.87
C ASP A 274 10.09 -2.11 -16.48
N PHE A 275 9.81 -2.87 -15.42
CA PHE A 275 9.85 -2.44 -14.01
C PHE A 275 11.08 -2.93 -13.25
N ALA A 276 12.01 -3.63 -13.90
CA ALA A 276 13.18 -4.21 -13.24
C ALA A 276 14.05 -3.15 -12.51
N GLN A 277 14.26 -1.98 -13.12
CA GLN A 277 15.04 -0.89 -12.51
C GLN A 277 14.34 -0.23 -11.31
N PRO A 278 13.06 0.21 -11.40
CA PRO A 278 12.31 0.67 -10.21
C PRO A 278 12.33 -0.34 -9.06
N LEU A 279 12.13 -1.62 -9.39
CA LEU A 279 12.04 -2.68 -8.41
C LEU A 279 13.39 -2.98 -7.76
N SER A 280 14.50 -2.88 -8.50
CA SER A 280 15.84 -3.10 -7.95
C SER A 280 16.21 -2.06 -6.89
N ILE A 281 15.83 -0.80 -7.09
CA ILE A 281 16.02 0.28 -6.12
C ILE A 281 15.19 0.03 -4.86
N ILE A 282 13.90 -0.27 -5.02
CA ILE A 282 12.96 -0.43 -3.91
C ILE A 282 13.27 -1.70 -3.10
N LEU A 283 13.43 -2.84 -3.75
CA LEU A 283 13.69 -4.11 -3.05
C LEU A 283 15.11 -4.16 -2.48
N GLY A 284 16.08 -3.53 -3.14
CA GLY A 284 17.43 -3.33 -2.59
C GLY A 284 17.39 -2.52 -1.30
N TYR A 285 16.63 -1.41 -1.27
CA TYR A 285 16.41 -0.65 -0.05
C TYR A 285 15.74 -1.48 1.06
N LEU A 286 14.69 -2.25 0.75
CA LEU A 286 14.00 -3.07 1.77
C LEU A 286 14.93 -4.13 2.37
N GLU A 287 15.81 -4.73 1.57
CA GLU A 287 16.81 -5.69 2.05
C GLU A 287 17.85 -4.98 2.92
N GLN A 288 18.52 -3.95 2.39
CA GLN A 288 19.65 -3.29 3.05
C GLN A 288 19.24 -2.51 4.29
N GLU A 289 18.13 -1.78 4.23
CA GLU A 289 17.73 -0.86 5.28
C GLU A 289 16.69 -1.45 6.23
N LEU A 290 15.96 -2.50 5.87
CA LEU A 290 14.93 -3.07 6.75
C LEU A 290 15.11 -4.56 7.04
N ASN A 291 16.15 -5.19 6.48
CA ASN A 291 16.40 -6.63 6.58
C ASN A 291 15.17 -7.44 6.12
N ALA A 292 14.47 -6.98 5.08
CA ALA A 292 13.38 -7.74 4.49
C ALA A 292 13.92 -9.08 3.95
N ALA A 293 13.18 -10.18 4.16
CA ALA A 293 13.59 -11.53 3.82
C ALA A 293 13.51 -11.80 2.29
N ILE A 294 14.35 -11.11 1.52
CA ILE A 294 14.43 -11.22 0.07
C ILE A 294 15.60 -12.15 -0.30
N PRO A 295 15.39 -13.19 -1.12
CA PRO A 295 16.48 -14.10 -1.51
C PRO A 295 17.59 -13.37 -2.28
N ALA A 296 18.84 -13.54 -1.86
CA ALA A 296 20.00 -12.95 -2.56
C ALA A 296 20.06 -13.32 -4.05
N ALA A 297 19.78 -14.60 -4.37
CA ALA A 297 19.74 -15.07 -5.76
C ALA A 297 18.66 -14.38 -6.62
N PHE A 298 17.57 -13.90 -6.01
CA PHE A 298 16.57 -13.09 -6.71
C PHE A 298 17.10 -11.67 -6.94
N LEU A 299 17.70 -11.02 -5.93
CA LEU A 299 18.27 -9.68 -6.07
C LEU A 299 19.37 -9.64 -7.13
N ASP A 300 20.27 -10.62 -7.16
CA ASP A 300 21.32 -10.72 -8.18
C ASP A 300 20.74 -10.73 -9.61
N ARG A 301 19.68 -11.51 -9.82
CA ARG A 301 18.98 -11.59 -11.11
C ARG A 301 18.20 -10.33 -11.44
N LEU A 302 17.66 -9.65 -10.44
CA LEU A 302 16.94 -8.39 -10.59
C LEU A 302 17.91 -7.26 -10.95
N TYR A 303 19.06 -7.16 -10.27
CA TYR A 303 20.12 -6.20 -10.61
C TYR A 303 20.68 -6.45 -11.99
N ALA A 304 20.89 -7.70 -12.40
CA ALA A 304 21.32 -8.03 -13.76
C ALA A 304 20.27 -7.69 -14.84
N ALA A 305 18.99 -7.59 -14.47
CA ALA A 305 17.89 -7.22 -15.36
C ALA A 305 17.59 -5.70 -15.34
N ALA A 306 18.16 -4.95 -14.40
CA ALA A 306 18.01 -3.51 -14.30
C ALA A 306 19.10 -2.82 -15.15
N PRO A 307 18.73 -2.07 -16.20
CA PRO A 307 19.68 -1.33 -17.02
C PRO A 307 20.28 -0.10 -16.30
#